data_AF-A0A150RKH8-F1
#
_entry.id   AF-A0A150RKH8-F1
#
_cell.length_a   1.000
_cell.length_b   1.000
_cell.length_c   1.000
_cell.angle_alpha   90.00
_cell.angle_beta   90.00
_cell.angle_gamma   90.00
#
_symmetry.space_group_name_H-M   'P 1'
#
loop_
_entity.id
_entity.type
_entity.pdbx_description
1 polymer ?
#
loop_
_entity_poly.entity_id
_entity_poly.type
_entity_poly.pdbx_seq_one_letter_code
_entity_poly.pdbx_strand_id
1 'polypeptide(L)'
;ESSLGVQIEVPAGWAVNDYGCNMSQGPTVVRAQGPQRDCLTPETPRKQVAIIGPDAPDDAMKGSGLTRRGVSLDGVSAERTEGRGADGRHLGWLRIPSRRVLVSVRAHDPETARRILDSTQLVSVDHNGCPARRPPGKRPQATHPGARSAMAPGNPSSISICYYGTDADALLTSARLSGQEAAALAAALSSAAPGPNPDVDPKECLHPPAPPPADAVLLVEDAAGRGAVHIAFSGCTGRGLDNGALRAHVNVPLVKLVMTPLGTGFTFNGDLGP
;
A
#
# COMPACT_ATOMS: atom_id res chain seq x y z
N GLU A 1 8.90 0.44 -6.31
CA GLU A 1 7.90 0.92 -5.34
C GLU A 1 6.60 1.27 -6.03
N SER A 2 5.45 0.98 -5.42
CA SER A 2 4.13 1.17 -6.03
C SER A 2 3.08 1.70 -5.04
N SER A 3 2.20 2.57 -5.53
CA SER A 3 1.03 3.10 -4.81
C SER A 3 0.08 3.79 -5.78
N LEU A 4 -1.22 3.77 -5.50
CA LEU A 4 -2.27 4.49 -6.24
C LEU A 4 -2.32 4.18 -7.75
N GLY A 5 -1.89 2.97 -8.15
CA GLY A 5 -1.78 2.55 -9.56
C GLY A 5 -0.60 3.17 -10.31
N VAL A 6 0.36 3.73 -9.57
CA VAL A 6 1.63 4.23 -10.08
C VAL A 6 2.77 3.39 -9.53
N GLN A 7 3.77 3.13 -10.36
CA GLN A 7 5.02 2.48 -9.98
C GLN A 7 6.20 3.37 -10.33
N ILE A 8 7.21 3.39 -9.45
CA ILE A 8 8.50 4.05 -9.67
C ILE A 8 9.63 3.12 -9.26
N GLU A 9 10.80 3.30 -9.86
CA GLU A 9 12.06 2.74 -9.41
C GLU A 9 12.76 3.73 -8.49
N VAL A 10 13.26 3.23 -7.35
CA VAL A 10 14.09 3.98 -6.42
C VAL A 10 15.38 3.20 -6.17
N PRO A 11 16.49 3.88 -5.83
CA PRO A 11 17.73 3.18 -5.54
C PRO A 11 17.55 2.15 -4.42
N ALA A 12 18.21 1.00 -4.56
CA ALA A 12 18.21 -0.03 -3.54
C ALA A 12 18.70 0.54 -2.19
N GLY A 13 18.06 0.11 -1.09
CA GLY A 13 18.39 0.55 0.27
C GLY A 13 17.71 1.84 0.72
N TRP A 14 16.87 2.47 -0.11
CA TRP A 14 15.95 3.51 0.38
C TRP A 14 14.95 2.89 1.35
N ALA A 15 14.81 3.48 2.54
CA ALA A 15 13.83 3.02 3.51
C ALA A 15 12.41 3.30 3.02
N VAL A 16 11.42 2.53 3.49
CA VAL A 16 10.01 2.80 3.22
C VAL A 16 9.43 3.56 4.41
N ASN A 17 8.79 4.71 4.15
CA ASN A 17 8.09 5.52 5.15
C ASN A 17 8.94 5.95 6.37
N ASP A 18 10.27 5.98 6.25
CA ASP A 18 11.16 6.69 7.19
C ASP A 18 11.00 8.20 6.98
N TYR A 19 9.84 8.74 7.34
CA TYR A 19 9.42 10.10 7.08
C TYR A 19 8.51 10.59 8.21
N GLY A 20 8.63 11.88 8.56
CA GLY A 20 7.87 12.49 9.67
C GLY A 20 8.61 12.40 11.00
N CYS A 21 7.88 12.02 12.06
CA CYS A 21 8.41 11.95 13.43
C CYS A 21 9.58 10.97 13.54
N ASN A 22 10.67 11.41 14.18
CA ASN A 22 11.85 10.57 14.43
C ASN A 22 12.47 9.95 13.17
N MET A 23 12.21 10.53 11.99
CA MET A 23 12.82 10.05 10.75
C MET A 23 14.33 10.13 10.80
N SER A 24 15.01 9.17 10.17
CA SER A 24 16.44 9.22 9.98
C SER A 24 16.82 10.30 8.94
N GLN A 25 18.13 10.56 8.82
CA GLN A 25 18.68 11.40 7.75
C GLN A 25 18.80 10.63 6.41
N GLY A 26 18.58 9.32 6.42
CA GLY A 26 18.72 8.44 5.26
C GLY A 26 17.63 8.64 4.21
N PRO A 27 17.87 8.20 2.97
CA PRO A 27 16.91 8.34 1.89
C PRO A 27 15.66 7.46 2.12
N THR A 28 14.51 7.93 1.65
CA THR A 28 13.23 7.24 1.86
C THR A 28 12.28 7.36 0.67
N VAL A 29 11.49 6.31 0.46
CA VAL A 29 10.28 6.35 -0.36
C VAL A 29 9.06 6.41 0.55
N VAL A 30 8.17 7.36 0.31
CA VAL A 30 6.94 7.56 1.06
C VAL A 30 5.76 7.12 0.19
N ARG A 31 4.99 6.17 0.72
CA ARG A 31 3.78 5.65 0.07
C ARG A 31 2.78 5.17 1.10
N ALA A 32 1.50 5.29 0.79
CA ALA A 32 0.42 4.85 1.69
C ALA A 32 0.57 5.35 3.14
N GLN A 33 1.17 6.52 3.36
CA GLN A 33 1.43 7.01 4.70
C GLN A 33 0.09 7.30 5.39
N GLY A 34 -0.21 6.54 6.44
CA GLY A 34 -1.39 6.75 7.27
C GLY A 34 -1.29 8.00 8.13
N PRO A 35 -2.29 8.25 9.00
CA PRO A 35 -2.26 9.35 9.96
C PRO A 35 -0.96 9.31 10.78
N GLN A 36 -0.23 10.43 10.79
CA GLN A 36 0.94 10.61 11.62
C GLN A 36 0.71 11.75 12.61
N ARG A 37 1.45 11.72 13.72
CA ARG A 37 1.49 12.88 14.62
C ARG A 37 2.20 14.02 13.90
N ASP A 38 1.66 15.23 13.99
CA ASP A 38 2.38 16.42 13.55
C ASP A 38 3.56 16.66 14.50
N CYS A 39 4.75 16.27 14.07
CA CYS A 39 5.95 16.43 14.88
C CYS A 39 6.65 17.78 14.69
N LEU A 40 6.11 18.66 13.83
CA LEU A 40 6.65 19.98 13.46
C LEU A 40 8.17 19.98 13.19
N THR A 41 8.74 18.81 12.95
CA THR A 41 10.17 18.60 12.75
C THR A 41 10.41 18.75 11.25
N PRO A 42 11.16 19.78 10.83
CA PRO A 42 11.36 20.01 9.41
C PRO A 42 12.16 18.86 8.80
N GLU A 43 11.83 18.55 7.54
CA GLU A 43 12.68 17.69 6.72
C GLU A 43 14.06 18.31 6.59
N THR A 44 15.08 17.60 7.08
CA THR A 44 16.47 17.98 6.92
C THR A 44 16.84 18.11 5.43
N PRO A 45 17.57 19.17 5.02
CA PRO A 45 18.08 19.30 3.65
C PRO A 45 18.95 18.13 3.20
N ARG A 46 19.51 17.32 4.14
CA ARG A 46 20.32 16.15 3.81
C ARG A 46 19.51 14.92 3.38
N LYS A 47 18.21 14.88 3.67
CA LYS A 47 17.36 13.74 3.34
C LYS A 47 16.95 13.77 1.87
N GLN A 48 16.91 12.59 1.24
CA GLN A 48 16.37 12.41 -0.10
C GLN A 48 15.03 11.68 0.01
N VAL A 49 14.04 12.15 -0.72
CA VAL A 49 12.66 11.66 -0.56
C VAL A 49 12.02 11.50 -1.93
N ALA A 50 11.36 10.37 -2.15
CA ALA A 50 10.42 10.17 -3.23
C ALA A 50 9.05 9.87 -2.61
N ILE A 51 8.00 10.57 -3.03
CA ILE A 51 6.66 10.40 -2.49
C ILE A 51 5.72 10.03 -3.63
N ILE A 52 4.97 8.95 -3.47
CA ILE A 52 3.78 8.66 -4.28
C ILE A 52 2.57 8.99 -3.41
N GLY A 53 1.83 10.02 -3.78
CA GLY A 53 0.76 10.55 -2.95
C GLY A 53 -0.39 11.15 -3.74
N PRO A 54 -1.42 11.64 -3.02
CA PRO A 54 -2.49 12.39 -3.65
C PRO A 54 -1.93 13.65 -4.32
N ASP A 55 -2.62 14.08 -5.36
CA ASP A 55 -2.29 15.32 -6.05
C ASP A 55 -2.24 16.51 -5.08
N ALA A 56 -1.18 17.33 -5.18
CA ALA A 56 -1.01 18.52 -4.34
C ALA A 56 -1.64 19.75 -5.01
N PRO A 57 -2.05 20.77 -4.24
CA PRO A 57 -2.50 22.04 -4.80
C PRO A 57 -1.40 22.69 -5.65
N ASP A 58 -1.80 23.37 -6.74
CA ASP A 58 -0.90 24.01 -7.71
C ASP A 58 0.14 24.94 -7.06
N ASP A 59 -0.19 25.51 -5.91
CA ASP A 59 0.61 26.49 -5.17
C ASP A 59 1.93 25.89 -4.68
N ALA A 60 1.96 24.59 -4.37
CA ALA A 60 3.17 23.88 -3.96
C ALA A 60 4.21 23.76 -5.10
N MET A 61 3.80 24.02 -6.35
CA MET A 61 4.63 23.90 -7.55
C MET A 61 4.94 25.26 -8.20
N LYS A 62 4.60 26.38 -7.55
CA LYS A 62 4.86 27.75 -8.04
C LYS A 62 6.20 28.27 -7.50
N GLY A 63 7.29 27.88 -8.14
CA GLY A 63 8.63 28.42 -7.87
C GLY A 63 9.24 29.01 -9.14
N SER A 64 9.80 30.21 -9.07
CA SER A 64 10.40 30.91 -10.23
C SER A 64 11.63 30.19 -10.82
N GLY A 65 12.20 29.23 -10.10
CA GLY A 65 13.30 28.36 -10.56
C GLY A 65 12.85 26.99 -11.09
N LEU A 66 11.54 26.78 -11.30
CA LEU A 66 10.99 25.50 -11.75
C LEU A 66 10.58 25.56 -13.22
N THR A 67 11.03 24.57 -14.00
CA THR A 67 10.64 24.36 -15.39
C THR A 67 9.49 23.38 -15.45
N ARG A 68 8.39 23.78 -16.07
CA ARG A 68 7.18 22.98 -16.25
C ARG A 68 7.01 22.59 -17.71
N ARG A 69 6.63 21.33 -17.97
CA ARG A 69 6.32 20.83 -19.31
C ARG A 69 5.25 19.74 -19.26
N GLY A 70 4.44 19.67 -20.31
CA GLY A 70 3.56 18.53 -20.54
C GLY A 70 4.37 17.29 -20.92
N VAL A 71 3.99 16.14 -20.39
CA VAL A 71 4.52 14.82 -20.75
C VAL A 71 3.37 13.83 -20.89
N SER A 72 3.65 12.64 -21.44
CA SER A 72 2.67 11.56 -21.53
C SER A 72 3.21 10.30 -20.88
N LEU A 73 2.36 9.61 -20.11
CA LEU A 73 2.61 8.30 -19.52
C LEU A 73 1.59 7.33 -20.10
N ASP A 74 2.01 6.45 -21.01
CA ASP A 74 1.14 5.47 -21.67
C ASP A 74 -0.12 6.10 -22.31
N GLY A 75 0.05 7.26 -22.96
CA GLY A 75 -1.04 8.03 -23.57
C GLY A 75 -1.88 8.85 -22.59
N VAL A 76 -1.60 8.77 -21.29
CA VAL A 76 -2.23 9.62 -20.26
C VAL A 76 -1.45 10.93 -20.15
N SER A 77 -2.16 12.05 -20.23
CA SER A 77 -1.57 13.38 -20.03
C SER A 77 -1.07 13.55 -18.59
N ALA A 78 0.15 14.04 -18.45
CA ALA A 78 0.80 14.34 -17.19
C ALA A 78 1.58 15.66 -17.29
N GLU A 79 1.85 16.28 -16.14
CA GLU A 79 2.65 17.49 -16.04
C GLU A 79 3.92 17.18 -15.27
N ARG A 80 5.07 17.55 -15.83
CA ARG A 80 6.36 17.43 -15.17
C ARG A 80 6.90 18.80 -14.83
N THR A 81 7.27 18.96 -13.56
CA THR A 81 7.90 20.18 -13.04
C THR A 81 9.22 19.81 -12.38
N GLU A 82 10.32 20.46 -12.74
CA GLU A 82 11.66 20.18 -12.19
C GLU A 82 12.44 21.47 -11.97
N GLY A 83 13.34 21.48 -10.99
CA GLY A 83 14.24 22.60 -10.75
C GLY A 83 15.06 22.44 -9.49
N ARG A 84 15.69 23.53 -9.05
CA ARG A 84 16.47 23.54 -7.81
C ARG A 84 15.69 24.24 -6.69
N GLY A 85 15.61 23.59 -5.54
CA GLY A 85 15.00 24.12 -4.33
C GLY A 85 15.89 25.11 -3.61
N ALA A 86 15.30 25.90 -2.70
CA ALA A 86 16.01 26.85 -1.85
C ALA A 86 17.01 26.17 -0.90
N ASP A 87 16.80 24.89 -0.59
CA ASP A 87 17.67 24.06 0.24
C ASP A 87 18.80 23.37 -0.55
N GLY A 88 18.95 23.71 -1.84
CA GLY A 88 20.01 23.19 -2.71
C GLY A 88 19.71 21.84 -3.37
N ARG A 89 18.64 21.14 -2.98
CA ARG A 89 18.23 19.88 -3.59
C ARG A 89 17.61 20.09 -4.96
N HIS A 90 17.68 19.08 -5.81
CA HIS A 90 16.86 19.00 -7.01
C HIS A 90 15.44 18.57 -6.62
N LEU A 91 14.47 19.36 -7.05
CA LEU A 91 13.05 19.11 -6.86
C LEU A 91 12.46 18.65 -8.19
N GLY A 92 11.63 17.62 -8.12
CA GLY A 92 10.95 17.06 -9.27
C GLY A 92 9.54 16.63 -8.90
N TRP A 93 8.59 16.89 -9.80
CA TRP A 93 7.21 16.51 -9.67
C TRP A 93 6.69 15.96 -10.99
N LEU A 94 5.93 14.88 -10.90
CA LEU A 94 5.18 14.32 -12.01
C LEU A 94 3.73 14.15 -11.57
N ARG A 95 2.88 15.02 -12.07
CA ARG A 95 1.47 15.10 -11.73
C ARG A 95 0.64 14.40 -12.79
N ILE A 96 -0.31 13.57 -12.37
CA ILE A 96 -1.20 12.80 -13.23
C ILE A 96 -2.66 13.16 -12.86
N PRO A 97 -3.20 14.27 -13.38
CA PRO A 97 -4.46 14.84 -12.89
C PRO A 97 -5.66 13.88 -13.00
N SER A 98 -5.74 13.12 -14.09
CA SER A 98 -6.82 12.14 -14.33
C SER A 98 -6.85 11.00 -13.30
N ARG A 99 -5.75 10.80 -12.57
CA ARG A 99 -5.62 9.82 -11.49
C ARG A 99 -5.60 10.45 -10.10
N ARG A 100 -5.52 11.79 -10.02
CA ARG A 100 -5.29 12.54 -8.77
C ARG A 100 -4.05 12.05 -8.01
N VAL A 101 -2.98 11.72 -8.74
CA VAL A 101 -1.70 11.25 -8.19
C VAL A 101 -0.59 12.24 -8.50
N LEU A 102 0.31 12.40 -7.54
CA LEU A 102 1.56 13.14 -7.67
C LEU A 102 2.72 12.25 -7.23
N VAL A 103 3.72 12.12 -8.11
CA VAL A 103 5.05 11.65 -7.72
C VAL A 103 5.89 12.90 -7.45
N SER A 104 6.43 13.03 -6.25
CA SER A 104 7.37 14.11 -5.91
C SER A 104 8.72 13.54 -5.50
N VAL A 105 9.79 14.18 -5.91
CA VAL A 105 11.16 13.76 -5.65
C VAL A 105 11.98 14.96 -5.18
N ARG A 106 12.75 14.74 -4.13
CA ARG A 106 13.73 15.68 -3.60
C ARG A 106 15.04 14.92 -3.43
N ALA A 107 16.03 15.21 -4.25
CA ALA A 107 17.31 14.51 -4.26
C ALA A 107 18.48 15.49 -4.34
N HIS A 108 19.66 15.09 -3.89
CA HIS A 108 20.86 15.93 -4.00
C HIS A 108 21.38 15.99 -5.43
N ASP A 109 21.36 14.82 -6.06
CA ASP A 109 21.82 14.62 -7.42
C ASP A 109 20.64 14.75 -8.41
N PRO A 110 20.72 15.65 -9.41
CA PRO A 110 19.67 15.79 -10.41
C PRO A 110 19.46 14.52 -11.24
N GLU A 111 20.47 13.68 -11.44
CA GLU A 111 20.29 12.43 -12.18
C GLU A 111 19.45 11.42 -11.40
N THR A 112 19.61 11.35 -10.08
CA THR A 112 18.77 10.52 -9.21
C THR A 112 17.31 10.97 -9.26
N ALA A 113 17.03 12.27 -9.14
CA ALA A 113 15.66 12.77 -9.25
C ALA A 113 15.04 12.47 -10.62
N ARG A 114 15.81 12.70 -11.69
CA ARG A 114 15.38 12.44 -13.06
C ARG A 114 15.07 10.95 -13.27
N ARG A 115 15.96 10.04 -12.85
CA ARG A 115 15.76 8.59 -13.00
C ARG A 115 14.49 8.11 -12.29
N ILE A 116 14.24 8.57 -11.06
CA ILE A 116 13.01 8.21 -10.34
C ILE A 116 11.78 8.68 -11.11
N LEU A 117 11.75 9.93 -11.57
CA LEU A 117 10.62 10.44 -12.35
C LEU A 117 10.46 9.72 -13.70
N ASP A 118 11.56 9.48 -14.42
CA ASP A 118 11.58 8.80 -15.72
C ASP A 118 11.09 7.35 -15.63
N SER A 119 11.33 6.69 -14.49
CA SER A 119 10.85 5.32 -14.23
C SER A 119 9.35 5.23 -13.90
N THR A 120 8.64 6.37 -13.84
CA THR A 120 7.23 6.37 -13.45
C THR A 120 6.37 5.68 -14.51
N GLN A 121 5.59 4.70 -14.08
CA GLN A 121 4.68 3.94 -14.94
C GLN A 121 3.29 3.89 -14.34
N LEU A 122 2.27 3.90 -15.21
CA LEU A 122 0.91 3.58 -14.83
C LEU A 122 0.74 2.07 -14.92
N VAL A 123 0.31 1.45 -13.82
CA VAL A 123 0.21 -0.02 -13.75
C VAL A 123 -1.20 -0.45 -13.39
N SER A 124 -1.69 -1.51 -14.04
CA SER A 124 -2.91 -2.22 -13.63
C SER A 124 -2.63 -3.28 -12.57
N VAL A 125 -1.40 -3.80 -12.54
CA VAL A 125 -0.86 -4.75 -11.57
C VAL A 125 0.57 -4.34 -11.29
N ASP A 126 0.95 -4.19 -10.03
CA ASP A 126 2.30 -3.75 -9.68
C ASP A 126 3.34 -4.89 -9.70
N HIS A 127 4.60 -4.54 -9.44
CA HIS A 127 5.72 -5.49 -9.37
C HIS A 127 5.56 -6.60 -8.32
N ASN A 128 4.68 -6.44 -7.31
CA ASN A 128 4.36 -7.47 -6.34
C ASN A 128 3.19 -8.36 -6.79
N GLY A 129 2.62 -8.12 -7.96
CA GLY A 129 1.48 -8.89 -8.49
C GLY A 129 0.13 -8.43 -7.93
N CYS A 130 0.08 -7.25 -7.30
CA CYS A 130 -1.12 -6.68 -6.71
C CYS A 130 -1.88 -5.81 -7.71
N PRO A 131 -3.19 -6.08 -7.95
CA PRO A 131 -4.01 -5.21 -8.78
C PRO A 131 -4.06 -3.79 -8.24
N ALA A 132 -3.88 -2.80 -9.12
CA ALA A 132 -3.94 -1.39 -8.77
C ALA A 132 -5.33 -0.94 -8.30
N ARG A 133 -6.38 -1.73 -8.61
CA ARG A 133 -7.74 -1.53 -8.15
C ARG A 133 -8.17 -2.69 -7.27
N ARG A 134 -8.90 -2.37 -6.21
CA ARG A 134 -9.48 -3.38 -5.33
C ARG A 134 -10.42 -4.29 -6.14
N PRO A 135 -10.34 -5.63 -5.98
CA PRO A 135 -11.34 -6.52 -6.54
C PRO A 135 -12.76 -6.13 -6.07
N PRO A 136 -13.79 -6.32 -6.89
CA PRO A 136 -15.15 -5.95 -6.52
C PRO A 136 -15.59 -6.65 -5.22
N GLY A 137 -16.35 -5.96 -4.37
CA GLY A 137 -16.77 -6.39 -3.02
C GLY A 137 -17.72 -7.59 -2.94
N LYS A 138 -17.75 -8.46 -3.96
CA LYS A 138 -18.40 -9.77 -3.86
C LYS A 138 -17.51 -10.67 -3.01
N ARG A 139 -18.14 -11.61 -2.30
CA ARG A 139 -17.42 -12.68 -1.60
C ARG A 139 -16.41 -13.33 -2.55
N PRO A 140 -15.15 -13.57 -2.13
CA PRO A 140 -14.18 -14.24 -2.98
C PRO A 140 -14.69 -15.60 -3.45
N GLN A 141 -14.27 -16.01 -4.64
CA GLN A 141 -14.43 -17.38 -5.09
C GLN A 141 -13.27 -18.21 -4.56
N ALA A 142 -13.59 -19.43 -4.10
CA ALA A 142 -12.59 -20.42 -3.73
C ALA A 142 -11.85 -20.91 -4.97
N THR A 143 -10.75 -20.24 -5.30
CA THR A 143 -9.97 -20.44 -6.52
C THR A 143 -8.80 -21.39 -6.35
N HIS A 144 -8.30 -21.54 -5.11
CA HIS A 144 -7.16 -22.41 -4.82
C HIS A 144 -7.57 -23.88 -4.59
N PRO A 145 -6.86 -24.85 -5.17
CA PRO A 145 -7.03 -26.27 -4.84
C PRO A 145 -6.68 -26.57 -3.37
N GLY A 146 -7.72 -26.76 -2.54
CA GLY A 146 -7.56 -26.99 -1.10
C GLY A 146 -8.12 -25.89 -0.21
N ALA A 147 -8.72 -24.84 -0.80
CA ALA A 147 -9.35 -23.75 -0.06
C ALA A 147 -10.42 -24.20 0.97
N ARG A 148 -11.03 -25.38 0.77
CA ARG A 148 -12.00 -25.97 1.72
C ARG A 148 -11.35 -26.63 2.95
N SER A 149 -10.06 -26.91 2.89
CA SER A 149 -9.32 -27.63 3.93
C SER A 149 -8.48 -26.71 4.81
N ALA A 150 -7.99 -25.60 4.26
CA ALA A 150 -7.17 -24.63 4.98
C ALA A 150 -7.38 -23.21 4.42
N MET A 151 -7.11 -22.19 5.25
CA MET A 151 -7.21 -20.79 4.84
C MET A 151 -6.18 -20.46 3.75
N ALA A 152 -4.96 -20.97 3.89
CA ALA A 152 -3.88 -20.90 2.91
C ALA A 152 -3.19 -22.27 2.77
N PRO A 153 -2.57 -22.58 1.62
CA PRO A 153 -1.76 -23.79 1.47
C PRO A 153 -0.60 -23.81 2.47
N GLY A 154 -0.21 -25.00 2.95
CA GLY A 154 0.82 -25.14 3.98
C GLY A 154 2.23 -24.77 3.53
N ASN A 155 2.52 -24.83 2.22
CA ASN A 155 3.83 -24.53 1.64
C ASN A 155 3.70 -23.58 0.43
N PRO A 156 3.34 -22.31 0.63
CA PRO A 156 3.26 -21.34 -0.46
C PRO A 156 4.65 -21.05 -1.02
N SER A 157 4.76 -20.91 -2.35
CA SER A 157 5.97 -20.38 -2.99
C SER A 157 6.08 -18.87 -2.78
N SER A 158 4.95 -18.16 -2.77
CA SER A 158 4.91 -16.74 -2.40
C SER A 158 3.54 -16.28 -1.92
N ILE A 159 3.52 -15.18 -1.17
CA ILE A 159 2.30 -14.46 -0.80
C ILE A 159 2.49 -12.98 -1.14
N SER A 160 1.69 -12.47 -2.06
CA SER A 160 1.61 -11.02 -2.30
C SER A 160 0.54 -10.41 -1.41
N ILE A 161 0.91 -9.38 -0.65
CA ILE A 161 0.01 -8.66 0.25
C ILE A 161 -0.40 -7.37 -0.46
N CYS A 162 -1.69 -7.24 -0.77
CA CYS A 162 -2.23 -6.09 -1.48
C CYS A 162 -3.14 -5.29 -0.54
N TYR A 163 -2.68 -4.13 -0.08
CA TYR A 163 -3.41 -3.33 0.89
C TYR A 163 -4.12 -2.14 0.23
N TYR A 164 -5.42 -2.05 0.46
CA TYR A 164 -6.32 -1.03 -0.07
C TYR A 164 -6.86 -0.12 1.05
N GLY A 165 -6.73 -0.51 2.33
CA GLY A 165 -7.32 0.21 3.46
C GLY A 165 -8.85 0.16 3.44
N THR A 166 -9.50 1.04 4.22
CA THR A 166 -10.96 1.07 4.36
C THR A 166 -11.63 1.75 3.15
N ASP A 167 -11.23 2.99 2.87
CA ASP A 167 -11.98 3.89 1.99
C ASP A 167 -11.39 4.04 0.57
N ALA A 168 -10.33 3.29 0.24
CA ALA A 168 -9.68 3.42 -1.07
C ALA A 168 -9.96 2.22 -1.98
N ASP A 169 -10.39 2.50 -3.21
CA ASP A 169 -10.46 1.50 -4.28
C ASP A 169 -9.13 1.35 -5.03
N ALA A 170 -8.12 2.15 -4.69
CA ALA A 170 -6.78 2.08 -5.25
C ALA A 170 -5.83 1.34 -4.30
N LEU A 171 -4.90 0.57 -4.87
CA LEU A 171 -3.84 -0.07 -4.10
C LEU A 171 -3.03 0.99 -3.36
N LEU A 172 -3.02 0.94 -2.04
CA LEU A 172 -2.24 1.87 -1.24
C LEU A 172 -0.78 1.41 -1.23
N THR A 173 -0.53 0.17 -0.85
CA THR A 173 0.83 -0.40 -0.82
C THR A 173 0.76 -1.91 -0.99
N SER A 174 1.91 -2.50 -1.26
CA SER A 174 2.07 -3.93 -1.46
C SER A 174 3.44 -4.42 -1.01
N ALA A 175 3.50 -5.70 -0.70
CA ALA A 175 4.72 -6.46 -0.44
C ALA A 175 4.57 -7.87 -1.00
N ARG A 176 5.69 -8.54 -1.25
CA ARG A 176 5.72 -9.96 -1.62
C ARG A 176 6.63 -10.73 -0.69
N LEU A 177 6.07 -11.72 -0.01
CA LEU A 177 6.78 -12.66 0.84
C LEU A 177 7.12 -13.92 0.07
N SER A 178 8.24 -14.56 0.43
CA SER A 178 8.66 -15.86 -0.11
C SER A 178 9.35 -16.68 0.98
N GLY A 179 9.59 -17.97 0.71
CA GLY A 179 10.30 -18.86 1.62
C GLY A 179 9.67 -18.95 3.01
N GLN A 180 10.50 -18.83 4.06
CA GLN A 180 10.07 -19.00 5.44
C GLN A 180 9.03 -17.95 5.87
N GLU A 181 9.12 -16.71 5.38
CA GLU A 181 8.16 -15.65 5.74
C GLU A 181 6.77 -15.95 5.17
N ALA A 182 6.71 -16.41 3.91
CA ALA A 182 5.46 -16.83 3.29
C ALA A 182 4.85 -18.04 4.01
N ALA A 183 5.67 -19.05 4.35
CA ALA A 183 5.22 -20.22 5.09
C ALA A 183 4.70 -19.85 6.50
N ALA A 184 5.40 -18.96 7.21
CA ALA A 184 4.99 -18.49 8.53
C ALA A 184 3.64 -17.75 8.48
N LEU A 185 3.44 -16.88 7.48
CA LEU A 185 2.16 -16.20 7.29
C LEU A 185 1.04 -17.18 6.93
N ALA A 186 1.28 -18.14 6.02
CA ALA A 186 0.28 -19.16 5.68
C ALA A 186 -0.12 -20.05 6.87
N ALA A 187 0.86 -20.42 7.71
CA ALA A 187 0.60 -21.14 8.95
C ALA A 187 -0.28 -20.31 9.91
N ALA A 188 0.06 -19.04 10.12
CA ALA A 188 -0.72 -18.15 10.97
C ALA A 188 -2.17 -17.96 10.47
N LEU A 189 -2.36 -17.80 9.15
CA LEU A 189 -3.70 -17.74 8.53
C LEU A 189 -4.50 -19.02 8.77
N SER A 190 -3.86 -20.18 8.69
CA SER A 190 -4.51 -21.49 8.83
C SER A 190 -4.74 -21.90 10.29
N SER A 191 -4.03 -21.30 11.24
CA SER A 191 -4.24 -21.46 12.68
C SER A 191 -5.28 -20.49 13.27
N ALA A 192 -5.81 -19.56 12.47
CA ALA A 192 -6.85 -18.64 12.90
C ALA A 192 -8.12 -19.39 13.33
N ALA A 193 -8.78 -18.90 14.39
CA ALA A 193 -10.00 -19.52 14.90
C ALA A 193 -11.10 -19.55 13.82
N PRO A 194 -11.85 -20.66 13.64
CA PRO A 194 -12.89 -20.74 12.62
C PRO A 194 -14.04 -19.73 12.84
N GLY A 195 -14.63 -19.24 11.75
CA GLY A 195 -15.75 -18.29 11.76
C GLY A 195 -15.32 -16.83 11.56
N PRO A 196 -16.24 -15.90 11.29
CA PRO A 196 -15.91 -14.48 11.23
C PRO A 196 -15.70 -13.89 12.64
N ASN A 197 -15.03 -12.74 12.73
CA ASN A 197 -15.07 -11.96 13.97
C ASN A 197 -16.51 -11.50 14.26
N PRO A 198 -16.89 -11.35 15.54
CA PRO A 198 -18.15 -10.71 15.91
C PRO A 198 -18.26 -9.31 15.34
N ASP A 199 -19.46 -8.92 14.94
CA ASP A 199 -19.77 -7.55 14.56
C ASP A 199 -19.72 -6.65 15.81
N VAL A 200 -19.23 -5.42 15.64
CA VAL A 200 -19.22 -4.38 16.68
C VAL A 200 -20.65 -3.87 16.91
N ASP A 201 -20.98 -3.43 18.14
CA ASP A 201 -22.27 -2.78 18.40
C ASP A 201 -22.46 -1.61 17.41
N PRO A 202 -23.57 -1.58 16.64
CA PRO A 202 -23.82 -0.51 15.68
C PRO A 202 -23.73 0.91 16.26
N LYS A 203 -23.93 1.09 17.58
CA LYS A 203 -23.78 2.38 18.27
C LYS A 203 -22.33 2.85 18.37
N GLU A 204 -21.38 1.93 18.31
CA GLU A 204 -19.94 2.21 18.32
C GLU A 204 -19.40 2.43 16.90
N CYS A 205 -20.26 2.31 15.88
CA CYS A 205 -19.90 2.47 14.48
C CYS A 205 -20.21 3.88 13.99
N LEU A 206 -19.18 4.60 13.55
CA LEU A 206 -19.31 5.96 13.00
C LEU A 206 -20.19 6.02 11.74
N HIS A 207 -20.34 4.92 11.00
CA HIS A 207 -21.14 4.83 9.78
C HIS A 207 -21.97 3.54 9.74
N PRO A 208 -23.19 3.55 9.15
CA PRO A 208 -24.03 2.37 9.06
C PRO A 208 -23.31 1.26 8.27
N PRO A 209 -23.40 -0.01 8.72
CA PRO A 209 -22.52 -1.05 8.23
C PRO A 209 -22.97 -1.58 6.87
N ALA A 210 -22.25 -1.21 5.81
CA ALA A 210 -21.99 -2.18 4.75
C ALA A 210 -20.83 -3.05 5.23
N PRO A 211 -20.83 -4.38 5.00
CA PRO A 211 -19.62 -5.16 5.20
C PRO A 211 -18.53 -4.48 4.35
N PRO A 212 -17.44 -4.02 4.98
CA PRO A 212 -16.43 -3.27 4.26
C PRO A 212 -15.86 -4.21 3.19
N PRO A 213 -15.47 -3.66 2.04
CA PRO A 213 -14.58 -4.40 1.16
C PRO A 213 -13.31 -4.79 1.94
N ALA A 214 -12.65 -5.88 1.51
CA ALA A 214 -11.43 -6.33 2.18
C ALA A 214 -10.38 -5.20 2.23
N ASP A 215 -9.82 -4.98 3.43
CA ASP A 215 -8.73 -4.04 3.67
C ASP A 215 -7.46 -4.49 2.96
N ALA A 216 -7.20 -5.80 3.02
CA ALA A 216 -6.10 -6.46 2.33
C ALA A 216 -6.57 -7.69 1.56
N VAL A 217 -5.91 -7.97 0.45
CA VAL A 217 -6.05 -9.22 -0.30
C VAL A 217 -4.68 -9.87 -0.40
N LEU A 218 -4.59 -11.13 0.05
CA LEU A 218 -3.37 -11.91 -0.02
C LEU A 218 -3.48 -12.86 -1.18
N LEU A 219 -2.60 -12.70 -2.17
CA LEU A 219 -2.56 -13.54 -3.35
C LEU A 219 -1.52 -14.64 -3.06
N VAL A 220 -2.02 -15.83 -2.77
CA VAL A 220 -1.20 -16.98 -2.34
C VAL A 220 -0.94 -17.87 -3.55
N GLU A 221 0.32 -18.19 -3.80
CA GLU A 221 0.76 -19.04 -4.91
C GLU A 221 1.51 -20.25 -4.35
N ASP A 222 1.23 -21.44 -4.89
CA ASP A 222 1.98 -22.67 -4.66
C ASP A 222 2.05 -23.52 -5.95
N ALA A 223 2.56 -24.74 -5.86
CA ALA A 223 2.66 -25.64 -7.01
C ALA A 223 1.29 -26.09 -7.59
N ALA A 224 0.22 -26.03 -6.79
CA ALA A 224 -1.12 -26.42 -7.22
C ALA A 224 -1.87 -25.28 -7.90
N GLY A 225 -1.53 -24.03 -7.60
CA GLY A 225 -2.03 -22.85 -8.29
C GLY A 225 -2.06 -21.61 -7.42
N ARG A 226 -3.00 -20.70 -7.74
CA ARG A 226 -3.15 -19.41 -7.08
C ARG A 226 -4.50 -19.29 -6.39
N GLY A 227 -4.51 -18.65 -5.23
CA GLY A 227 -5.69 -18.30 -4.46
C GLY A 227 -5.66 -16.88 -3.94
N ALA A 228 -6.78 -16.46 -3.36
CA ALA A 228 -6.89 -15.20 -2.63
C ALA A 228 -7.43 -15.45 -1.22
N VAL A 229 -6.82 -14.81 -0.22
CA VAL A 229 -7.38 -14.66 1.12
C VAL A 229 -7.71 -13.19 1.34
N HIS A 230 -8.98 -12.90 1.54
CA HIS A 230 -9.47 -11.56 1.82
C HIS A 230 -9.42 -11.32 3.33
N ILE A 231 -8.92 -10.16 3.74
CA ILE A 231 -8.87 -9.75 5.15
C ILE A 231 -9.65 -8.45 5.30
N ALA A 232 -10.67 -8.49 6.17
CA ALA A 232 -11.38 -7.32 6.64
C ALA A 232 -11.13 -7.17 8.15
N PHE A 233 -10.53 -6.06 8.57
CA PHE A 233 -10.24 -5.76 9.97
C PHE A 233 -10.66 -4.33 10.37
N SER A 234 -10.78 -3.40 9.43
CA SER A 234 -10.96 -1.99 9.78
C SER A 234 -12.40 -1.61 10.08
N GLY A 235 -13.37 -2.20 9.38
CA GLY A 235 -14.79 -1.87 9.54
C GLY A 235 -15.45 -2.49 10.77
N CYS A 236 -16.74 -2.23 10.94
CA CYS A 236 -17.50 -2.71 12.10
C CYS A 236 -18.12 -4.10 11.94
N THR A 237 -18.45 -4.47 10.72
CA THR A 237 -19.15 -5.73 10.42
C THR A 237 -18.36 -6.56 9.44
N GLY A 238 -18.63 -7.86 9.39
CA GLY A 238 -18.04 -8.74 8.38
C GLY A 238 -16.53 -8.90 8.47
N ARG A 239 -15.94 -8.54 9.62
CA ARG A 239 -14.51 -8.68 9.92
C ARG A 239 -14.09 -10.16 9.92
N GLY A 240 -12.84 -10.41 9.54
CA GLY A 240 -12.23 -11.73 9.50
C GLY A 240 -11.48 -12.01 8.20
N LEU A 241 -11.12 -13.27 8.03
CA LEU A 241 -10.50 -13.87 6.86
C LEU A 241 -11.57 -14.58 6.02
N ASP A 242 -11.48 -14.51 4.69
CA ASP A 242 -12.32 -15.28 3.75
C ASP A 242 -11.49 -15.71 2.53
N ASN A 243 -11.38 -17.01 2.27
CA ASN A 243 -10.75 -17.55 1.05
C ASN A 243 -11.77 -18.02 0.01
N GLY A 244 -13.05 -17.69 0.20
CA GLY A 244 -14.19 -18.09 -0.61
C GLY A 244 -14.82 -19.42 -0.20
N ALA A 245 -14.12 -20.25 0.58
CA ALA A 245 -14.62 -21.52 1.10
C ALA A 245 -14.75 -21.50 2.63
N LEU A 246 -13.70 -21.04 3.32
CA LEU A 246 -13.60 -20.95 4.77
C LEU A 246 -13.64 -19.49 5.22
N ARG A 247 -14.08 -19.29 6.47
CA ARG A 247 -13.95 -18.03 7.19
C ARG A 247 -13.23 -18.28 8.51
N ALA A 248 -12.39 -17.34 8.92
CA ALA A 248 -11.67 -17.41 10.19
C ALA A 248 -11.50 -16.01 10.80
N HIS A 249 -11.19 -15.97 12.10
CA HIS A 249 -10.97 -14.74 12.84
C HIS A 249 -9.71 -14.04 12.32
N VAL A 250 -9.74 -12.72 12.30
CA VAL A 250 -8.55 -11.89 12.25
C VAL A 250 -8.30 -11.31 13.65
N ASN A 251 -7.06 -11.37 14.14
CA ASN A 251 -6.65 -10.80 15.41
C ASN A 251 -5.49 -9.81 15.22
N VAL A 252 -5.17 -9.03 16.26
CA VAL A 252 -4.12 -8.01 16.18
C VAL A 252 -2.74 -8.59 15.80
N PRO A 253 -2.27 -9.74 16.36
CA PRO A 253 -1.03 -10.36 15.91
C PRO A 253 -1.01 -10.68 14.41
N LEU A 254 -2.10 -11.20 13.85
CA LEU A 254 -2.20 -11.52 12.44
C LEU A 254 -2.20 -10.26 11.57
N VAL A 255 -2.95 -9.21 11.95
CA VAL A 255 -2.91 -7.92 11.24
C VAL A 255 -1.49 -7.36 11.26
N LYS A 256 -0.80 -7.39 12.39
CA LYS A 256 0.60 -6.95 12.47
C LYS A 256 1.51 -7.75 11.54
N LEU A 257 1.34 -9.07 11.48
CA LEU A 257 2.12 -9.94 10.60
C LEU A 257 1.92 -9.58 9.11
N VAL A 258 0.69 -9.24 8.72
CA VAL A 258 0.34 -8.81 7.36
C VAL A 258 0.82 -7.38 7.06
N MET A 259 0.72 -6.48 8.03
CA MET A 259 1.00 -5.05 7.80
C MET A 259 2.49 -4.69 7.95
N THR A 260 3.26 -5.46 8.71
CA THR A 260 4.70 -5.18 8.94
C THR A 260 5.51 -5.11 7.62
N PRO A 261 5.38 -6.07 6.68
CA PRO A 261 6.11 -6.01 5.40
C PRO A 261 5.72 -4.81 4.51
N LEU A 262 4.54 -4.23 4.74
CA LEU A 262 4.04 -3.11 3.93
C LEU A 262 4.66 -1.76 4.33
N GLY A 263 5.30 -1.68 5.49
CA GLY A 263 5.90 -0.45 6.01
C GLY A 263 4.88 0.68 6.23
N THR A 264 3.60 0.35 6.45
CA THR A 264 2.54 1.34 6.68
C THR A 264 1.76 1.06 7.96
N GLY A 265 1.14 2.12 8.50
CA GLY A 265 0.22 2.01 9.64
C GLY A 265 -1.13 1.43 9.23
N PHE A 266 -1.90 1.00 10.23
CA PHE A 266 -3.26 0.51 10.06
C PHE A 266 -4.12 0.93 11.25
N THR A 267 -5.43 1.00 11.01
CA THR A 267 -6.45 1.32 12.02
C THR A 267 -7.55 0.27 11.97
N PHE A 268 -8.19 0.02 13.11
CA PHE A 268 -9.35 -0.85 13.19
C PHE A 268 -10.32 -0.37 14.26
N ASN A 269 -11.59 -0.73 14.07
CA ASN A 269 -12.66 -0.42 15.01
C ASN A 269 -12.88 -1.58 15.98
N GLY A 270 -13.16 -1.27 17.24
CA GLY A 270 -13.46 -2.24 18.29
C GLY A 270 -12.31 -3.18 18.62
N ASP A 271 -12.64 -4.30 19.26
CA ASP A 271 -11.69 -5.38 19.55
C ASP A 271 -11.65 -6.40 18.40
N LEU A 272 -10.46 -6.89 18.07
CA LEU A 272 -10.24 -8.00 17.14
C LEU A 272 -10.03 -9.34 17.87
N GLY A 273 -10.07 -9.33 19.21
CA GLY A 273 -9.83 -10.48 20.07
C GLY A 273 -8.37 -10.95 20.04
N PRO A 274 -7.98 -11.80 21.01
CA PRO A 274 -6.75 -12.59 20.95
C PRO A 274 -6.84 -13.69 19.88
#